data_AF-A0AAW6KMR6-F1
#
_entry.id   AF-A0AAW6KMR6-F1
#
_cell.length_a   1.000
_cell.length_b   1.000
_cell.length_c   1.000
_cell.angle_alpha   90.00
_cell.angle_beta   90.00
_cell.angle_gamma   90.00
#
_symmetry.space_group_name_H-M   'P 1'
#
loop_
_entity.id
_entity.type
_entity.pdbx_description
1 polymer ?
#
loop_
_entity_poly.entity_id
_entity_poly.type
_entity_poly.pdbx_seq_one_letter_code
_entity_poly.pdbx_strand_id
1 'polypeptide(L)'
;MAGTTIPALLITILLFFFMGRSLTAAPASTENIQAIINGIEGTVNISVWALLSPLLVIVLAVRRTPVIPSLAAGIVSAGILAALIQPDASISSFLSAMQNGPVFSADTEAVEKILNRGGLQSIMGSVSLIIIAFALGGLMEKIGLITSLLEGVIKGIHTKGRLVFSTVSSSIGMNLATGEQYLSILIPGQSFKKLYDKLGIERKHLSRSLEDGGTLINPMIPWGVSGAFMSSALGVPVIEYLPFVFFLYLSPLFSILFGFRK
;
A
#
# COMPACT_ATOMS: atom_id res chain seq x y z
N MET A 1 2.29 -14.98 11.62
CA MET A 1 1.86 -14.50 10.28
C MET A 1 1.51 -15.66 9.36
N ALA A 2 2.42 -16.65 9.17
CA ALA A 2 2.22 -17.81 8.31
C ALA A 2 0.81 -18.46 8.32
N GLY A 3 0.21 -18.72 9.49
CA GLY A 3 -1.06 -19.46 9.56
C GLY A 3 -2.32 -18.77 9.01
N THR A 4 -2.29 -17.49 8.61
CA THR A 4 -3.45 -16.73 8.06
C THR A 4 -3.09 -16.24 6.67
N THR A 5 -1.89 -15.68 6.56
CA THR A 5 -1.31 -15.22 5.31
C THR A 5 -1.17 -16.35 4.29
N ILE A 6 -0.63 -17.53 4.68
CA ILE A 6 -0.41 -18.63 3.74
C ILE A 6 -1.75 -19.19 3.23
N PRO A 7 -2.75 -19.55 4.08
CA PRO A 7 -4.05 -19.99 3.58
C PRO A 7 -4.75 -18.94 2.71
N ALA A 8 -4.74 -17.66 3.11
CA ALA A 8 -5.33 -16.58 2.32
C ALA A 8 -4.65 -16.44 0.94
N LEU A 9 -3.32 -16.51 0.92
CA LEU A 9 -2.54 -16.41 -0.31
C LEU A 9 -2.80 -17.60 -1.24
N LEU A 10 -2.83 -18.82 -0.70
CA LEU A 10 -3.12 -20.03 -1.50
C LEU A 10 -4.51 -19.97 -2.13
N ILE A 11 -5.53 -19.56 -1.37
CA ILE A 11 -6.89 -19.40 -1.92
C ILE A 11 -6.92 -18.29 -2.96
N THR A 12 -6.23 -17.17 -2.72
CA THR A 12 -6.13 -16.06 -3.69
C THR A 12 -5.50 -16.53 -5.00
N ILE A 13 -4.42 -17.31 -4.94
CA ILE A 13 -3.76 -17.90 -6.12
C ILE A 13 -4.74 -18.81 -6.87
N LEU A 14 -5.47 -19.68 -6.16
CA LEU A 14 -6.45 -20.58 -6.78
C LEU A 14 -7.58 -19.79 -7.45
N LEU A 15 -8.13 -18.78 -6.80
CA LEU A 15 -9.19 -17.94 -7.37
C LEU A 15 -8.71 -17.25 -8.65
N PHE A 16 -7.54 -16.61 -8.63
CA PHE A 16 -6.98 -15.99 -9.83
C PHE A 16 -6.66 -17.01 -10.93
N PHE A 17 -6.20 -18.21 -10.57
CA PHE A 17 -5.94 -19.29 -11.54
C PHE A 17 -7.21 -19.71 -12.28
N PHE A 18 -8.33 -19.88 -11.58
CA PHE A 18 -9.60 -20.24 -12.22
C PHE A 18 -10.21 -19.07 -12.99
N MET A 19 -10.17 -17.85 -12.46
CA MET A 19 -10.65 -16.65 -13.16
C MET A 19 -9.85 -16.38 -14.45
N GLY A 20 -8.54 -16.62 -14.43
CA GLY A 20 -7.67 -16.47 -15.59
C GLY A 20 -8.01 -17.45 -16.72
N ARG A 21 -8.56 -18.64 -16.41
CA ARG A 21 -8.96 -19.63 -17.42
C ARG A 21 -10.23 -19.26 -18.18
N SER A 22 -11.13 -18.49 -17.57
CA SER A 22 -12.34 -18.00 -18.24
C SER A 22 -12.10 -16.83 -19.20
N LEU A 23 -10.91 -16.21 -19.15
CA LEU A 23 -10.53 -15.14 -20.06
C LEU A 23 -9.91 -15.77 -21.32
N THR A 24 -10.64 -15.77 -22.42
CA THR A 24 -10.07 -15.88 -23.78
C THR A 24 -9.32 -14.59 -24.10
N ALA A 25 -8.19 -14.37 -23.43
CA ALA A 25 -7.23 -13.39 -23.90
C ALA A 25 -6.57 -13.96 -25.17
N ALA A 26 -6.47 -13.14 -26.22
CA ALA A 26 -5.60 -13.48 -27.34
C ALA A 26 -4.21 -13.83 -26.76
N PRO A 27 -3.55 -14.92 -27.21
CA PRO A 27 -2.22 -15.25 -26.74
C PRO A 27 -1.37 -13.99 -26.85
N ALA A 28 -0.72 -13.58 -25.74
CA ALA A 28 0.12 -12.40 -25.72
C ALA A 28 1.11 -12.53 -26.88
N SER A 29 0.86 -11.78 -27.97
CA SER A 29 1.64 -11.96 -29.18
C SER A 29 3.05 -11.49 -28.84
N THR A 30 4.02 -12.36 -29.10
CA THR A 30 5.44 -12.01 -28.93
C THR A 30 5.78 -10.73 -29.72
N GLU A 31 5.05 -10.47 -30.81
CA GLU A 31 5.07 -9.21 -31.57
C GLU A 31 4.70 -7.98 -30.74
N ASN A 32 3.66 -8.03 -29.89
CA ASN A 32 3.31 -6.89 -29.03
C ASN A 32 4.39 -6.60 -27.99
N ILE A 33 5.04 -7.64 -27.47
CA ILE A 33 6.16 -7.48 -26.52
C ILE A 33 7.35 -6.82 -27.22
N GLN A 34 7.71 -7.30 -28.42
CA GLN A 34 8.83 -6.75 -29.17
C GLN A 34 8.56 -5.29 -29.60
N ALA A 35 7.32 -4.97 -29.98
CA ALA A 35 6.92 -3.60 -30.29
C ALA A 35 7.08 -2.65 -29.10
N ILE A 36 6.71 -3.10 -27.88
CA ILE A 36 6.91 -2.32 -26.65
C ILE A 36 8.41 -2.13 -26.35
N ILE A 37 9.22 -3.19 -26.45
CA ILE A 37 10.67 -3.10 -26.20
C ILE A 37 11.33 -2.10 -27.17
N ASN A 38 11.07 -2.27 -28.47
CA ASN A 38 11.64 -1.39 -29.49
C ASN A 38 11.17 0.06 -29.31
N GLY A 39 9.91 0.27 -28.91
CA GLY A 39 9.39 1.60 -28.60
C GLY A 39 10.10 2.26 -27.43
N ILE A 40 10.41 1.51 -26.36
CA ILE A 40 11.16 2.04 -25.21
C ILE A 40 12.60 2.36 -25.59
N GLU A 41 13.29 1.45 -26.28
CA GLU A 41 14.69 1.64 -26.71
C GLU A 41 14.85 2.80 -27.69
N GLY A 42 13.83 3.07 -28.52
CA GLY A 42 13.81 4.21 -29.44
C GLY A 42 13.58 5.56 -28.76
N THR A 43 12.94 5.60 -27.59
CA THR A 43 12.55 6.84 -26.90
C THR A 43 13.47 7.21 -25.73
N VAL A 44 14.07 6.22 -25.04
CA VAL A 44 14.85 6.45 -23.81
C VAL A 44 16.22 5.78 -23.89
N ASN A 45 17.25 6.49 -23.43
CA ASN A 45 18.57 5.91 -23.24
C ASN A 45 18.60 4.99 -22.01
N ILE A 46 18.46 3.68 -22.24
CA ILE A 46 18.50 2.68 -21.17
C ILE A 46 19.97 2.42 -20.78
N SER A 47 20.35 2.89 -19.61
CA SER A 47 21.68 2.65 -19.03
C SER A 47 21.59 1.80 -17.78
N VAL A 48 22.41 0.74 -17.69
CA VAL A 48 22.51 -0.10 -16.49
C VAL A 48 22.89 0.73 -15.26
N TRP A 49 23.62 1.84 -15.46
CA TRP A 49 23.99 2.75 -14.38
C TRP A 49 22.80 3.46 -13.74
N ALA A 50 21.66 3.59 -14.44
CA ALA A 50 20.44 4.15 -13.87
C ALA A 50 19.90 3.31 -12.70
N LEU A 51 20.25 2.02 -12.62
CA LEU A 51 19.87 1.14 -11.51
C LEU A 51 20.60 1.47 -10.21
N LEU A 52 21.69 2.24 -10.24
CA LEU A 52 22.43 2.58 -9.03
C LEU A 52 21.59 3.35 -8.01
N SER A 53 20.70 4.25 -8.45
CA SER A 53 19.83 5.01 -7.55
C SER A 53 18.82 4.12 -6.79
N PRO A 54 17.99 3.27 -7.44
CA PRO A 54 17.11 2.38 -6.71
C PRO A 54 17.88 1.34 -5.88
N LEU A 55 19.03 0.85 -6.37
CA LEU A 55 19.90 -0.04 -5.59
C LEU A 55 20.40 0.61 -4.30
N LEU A 56 20.80 1.89 -4.35
CA LEU A 56 21.20 2.65 -3.17
C LEU A 56 20.07 2.67 -2.12
N VAL A 57 18.84 2.97 -2.54
CA VAL A 57 17.68 3.00 -1.64
C VAL A 57 17.44 1.61 -1.01
N ILE A 58 17.55 0.54 -1.79
CA ILE A 58 17.41 -0.84 -1.30
C ILE A 58 18.51 -1.16 -0.26
N VAL A 59 19.76 -0.82 -0.55
CA VAL A 59 20.89 -1.05 0.38
C VAL A 59 20.68 -0.30 1.69
N LEU A 60 20.23 0.96 1.62
CA LEU A 60 19.91 1.78 2.79
C LEU A 60 18.75 1.17 3.59
N ALA A 61 17.68 0.72 2.92
CA ALA A 61 16.55 0.04 3.56
C ALA A 61 16.98 -1.26 4.27
N VAL A 62 17.82 -2.09 3.65
CA VAL A 62 18.38 -3.30 4.27
C VAL A 62 19.23 -2.97 5.49
N ARG A 63 19.98 -1.86 5.45
CA ARG A 63 20.75 -1.33 6.58
C ARG A 63 19.89 -0.66 7.65
N ARG A 64 18.56 -0.64 7.49
CA ARG A 64 17.59 -0.06 8.43
C ARG A 64 17.84 1.43 8.71
N THR A 65 18.36 2.17 7.73
CA THR A 65 18.46 3.63 7.86
C THR A 65 17.06 4.26 7.87
N PRO A 66 16.86 5.42 8.53
CA PRO A 66 15.57 6.08 8.54
C PRO A 66 15.06 6.36 7.12
N VAL A 67 13.75 6.28 6.92
CA VAL A 67 13.11 6.33 5.59
C VAL A 67 13.39 7.65 4.88
N ILE A 68 13.25 8.79 5.58
CA ILE A 68 13.41 10.13 5.00
C ILE A 68 14.82 10.33 4.39
N PRO A 69 15.94 10.11 5.13
CA PRO A 69 17.29 10.14 4.56
C PRO A 69 17.49 9.18 3.39
N SER A 70 16.90 7.98 3.47
CA SER A 70 17.06 6.95 2.44
C SER A 70 16.42 7.38 1.11
N LEU A 71 15.22 7.94 1.17
CA LEU A 71 14.53 8.48 0.00
C LEU A 71 15.23 9.75 -0.54
N ALA A 72 15.69 10.63 0.34
CA ALA A 72 16.44 11.83 -0.06
C ALA A 72 17.75 11.47 -0.79
N ALA A 73 18.50 10.49 -0.29
CA ALA A 73 19.70 9.98 -0.95
C ALA A 73 19.37 9.35 -2.33
N GLY A 74 18.22 8.67 -2.44
CA GLY A 74 17.68 8.19 -3.72
C GLY A 74 17.45 9.33 -4.72
N ILE A 75 16.77 10.39 -4.31
CA ILE A 75 16.48 11.56 -5.18
C ILE A 75 17.78 12.24 -5.62
N VAL A 76 18.71 12.47 -4.71
CA VAL A 76 20.01 13.11 -5.02
C VAL A 76 20.83 12.24 -5.98
N SER A 77 20.92 10.94 -5.72
CA SER A 77 21.63 10.02 -6.62
C SER A 77 20.99 9.93 -7.99
N ALA A 78 19.64 9.96 -8.09
CA ALA A 78 18.93 10.01 -9.36
C ALA A 78 19.26 11.30 -10.14
N GLY A 79 19.31 12.45 -9.47
CA GLY A 79 19.71 13.72 -10.10
C GLY A 79 21.14 13.70 -10.63
N ILE A 80 22.08 13.14 -9.86
CA ILE A 80 23.48 12.98 -10.30
C ILE A 80 23.56 12.06 -11.52
N LEU A 81 22.86 10.92 -11.51
CA LEU A 81 22.87 9.99 -12.63
C LEU A 81 22.19 10.58 -13.87
N ALA A 82 21.10 11.35 -13.70
CA ALA A 82 20.46 12.05 -14.80
C ALA A 82 21.42 13.03 -15.48
N ALA A 83 22.18 13.81 -14.69
CA ALA A 83 23.20 14.73 -15.20
C ALA A 83 24.35 14.03 -15.96
N LEU A 84 24.66 12.78 -15.62
CA LEU A 84 25.73 12.01 -16.26
C LEU A 84 25.28 11.24 -17.51
N ILE A 85 24.03 10.79 -17.55
CA ILE A 85 23.52 9.88 -18.59
C ILE A 85 22.74 10.65 -19.67
N GLN A 86 22.03 11.71 -19.28
CA GLN A 86 21.15 12.45 -20.19
C GLN A 86 21.87 13.70 -20.74
N PRO A 87 21.95 13.87 -22.07
CA PRO A 87 22.65 15.01 -22.68
C PRO A 87 22.13 16.39 -22.26
N ASP A 88 20.83 16.51 -22.01
CA ASP A 88 20.14 17.79 -21.73
C ASP A 88 19.69 17.93 -20.26
N ALA A 89 20.30 17.19 -19.33
CA ALA A 89 19.91 17.23 -17.91
C ALA A 89 20.39 18.52 -17.20
N SER A 90 19.59 19.58 -17.32
CA SER A 90 19.70 20.75 -16.46
C SER A 90 19.00 20.52 -15.12
N ILE A 91 19.42 21.23 -14.07
CA ILE A 91 18.74 21.22 -12.76
C ILE A 91 17.26 21.59 -12.92
N SER A 92 16.95 22.58 -13.78
CA SER A 92 15.58 22.99 -14.07
C SER A 92 14.75 21.86 -14.67
N SER A 93 15.31 21.14 -15.65
CA SER A 93 14.63 19.98 -16.27
C SER A 93 14.39 18.85 -15.28
N PHE A 94 15.34 18.57 -14.39
CA PHE A 94 15.20 17.55 -13.35
C PHE A 94 14.10 17.91 -12.35
N LEU A 95 14.09 19.16 -11.86
CA LEU A 95 13.05 19.64 -10.95
C LEU A 95 11.66 19.65 -11.62
N SER A 96 11.59 20.04 -12.89
CA SER A 96 10.34 19.99 -13.67
C SER A 96 9.85 18.55 -13.83
N ALA A 97 10.74 17.61 -14.15
CA ALA A 97 10.40 16.19 -14.24
C ALA A 97 9.95 15.61 -12.89
N MET A 98 10.54 16.02 -11.77
CA MET A 98 10.06 15.64 -10.44
C MET A 98 8.65 16.18 -10.15
N GLN A 99 8.40 17.44 -10.52
CA GLN A 99 7.13 18.10 -10.23
C GLN A 99 5.99 17.60 -11.12
N ASN A 100 6.21 17.57 -12.45
CA ASN A 100 5.17 17.32 -13.44
C ASN A 100 5.22 15.90 -14.01
N GLY A 101 6.34 15.20 -13.86
CA GLY A 101 6.63 13.92 -14.52
C GLY A 101 7.40 14.14 -15.83
N PRO A 102 8.09 13.09 -16.33
CA PRO A 102 8.65 13.13 -17.66
C PRO A 102 7.54 13.09 -18.72
N VAL A 103 7.81 13.68 -19.88
CA VAL A 103 6.91 13.66 -21.05
C VAL A 103 7.69 13.09 -22.22
N PHE A 104 7.39 11.84 -22.54
CA PHE A 104 7.93 11.10 -23.68
C PHE A 104 6.83 10.86 -24.70
N SER A 105 7.09 11.19 -25.96
CA SER A 105 6.21 10.80 -27.08
C SER A 105 6.69 9.47 -27.63
N ALA A 106 5.79 8.49 -27.70
CA ALA A 106 6.08 7.16 -28.24
C ALA A 106 4.99 6.74 -29.25
N ASP A 107 5.33 5.80 -30.14
CA ASP A 107 4.44 5.39 -31.23
C ASP A 107 3.20 4.59 -30.77
N THR A 108 3.20 4.10 -29.53
CA THR A 108 2.08 3.36 -28.96
C THR A 108 1.67 3.90 -27.60
N GLU A 109 0.36 3.97 -27.36
CA GLU A 109 -0.22 4.40 -26.09
C GLU A 109 0.27 3.55 -24.91
N ALA A 110 0.56 2.26 -25.15
CA ALA A 110 1.10 1.36 -24.14
C ALA A 110 2.50 1.79 -23.67
N VAL A 111 3.40 2.15 -24.60
CA VAL A 111 4.75 2.65 -24.26
C VAL A 111 4.65 4.02 -23.60
N GLU A 112 3.79 4.89 -24.11
CA GLU A 112 3.56 6.21 -23.52
C GLU A 112 3.10 6.13 -22.05
N LYS A 113 2.15 5.23 -21.74
CA LYS A 113 1.71 4.98 -20.35
C LYS A 113 2.80 4.37 -19.45
N ILE A 114 3.75 3.61 -20.01
CA ILE A 114 4.87 3.06 -19.26
C ILE A 114 5.87 4.16 -18.90
N LEU A 115 6.18 5.04 -19.86
CA LEU A 115 7.18 6.09 -19.71
C LEU A 115 6.66 7.30 -18.92
N ASN A 116 5.40 7.68 -19.13
CA ASN A 116 4.79 8.87 -18.54
C ASN A 116 4.00 8.53 -17.27
N ARG A 117 4.72 8.19 -16.19
CA ARG A 117 4.14 7.83 -14.88
C ARG A 117 3.74 9.02 -13.99
N GLY A 118 3.94 10.24 -14.48
CA GLY A 118 3.63 11.47 -13.74
C GLY A 118 4.68 11.87 -12.70
N GLY A 119 4.44 12.98 -12.02
CA GLY A 119 5.31 13.54 -10.98
C GLY A 119 4.55 13.82 -9.68
N LEU A 120 5.09 14.70 -8.84
CA LEU A 120 4.43 15.14 -7.60
C LEU A 120 2.99 15.60 -7.84
N GLN A 121 2.74 16.34 -8.92
CA GLN A 121 1.39 16.84 -9.24
C GLN A 121 0.39 15.72 -9.49
N SER A 122 0.83 14.61 -10.08
CA SER A 122 -0.04 13.46 -10.38
C SER A 122 -0.54 12.76 -9.11
N ILE A 123 0.18 12.89 -7.99
CA ILE A 123 -0.22 12.30 -6.70
C ILE A 123 -0.74 13.34 -5.69
N MET A 124 -0.81 14.64 -6.05
CA MET A 124 -1.22 15.69 -5.12
C MET A 124 -2.63 15.49 -4.57
N GLY A 125 -3.57 14.95 -5.36
CA GLY A 125 -4.90 14.60 -4.88
C GLY A 125 -4.87 13.58 -3.73
N SER A 126 -4.00 12.56 -3.86
CA SER A 126 -3.78 11.57 -2.79
C SER A 126 -3.11 12.22 -1.57
N VAL A 127 -2.14 13.12 -1.77
CA VAL A 127 -1.47 13.86 -0.68
C VAL A 127 -2.46 14.75 0.09
N SER A 128 -3.33 15.49 -0.61
CA SER A 128 -4.37 16.30 0.04
C SER A 128 -5.32 15.45 0.87
N LEU A 129 -5.75 14.31 0.34
CA LEU A 129 -6.59 13.37 1.08
C LEU A 129 -5.88 12.84 2.34
N ILE A 130 -4.59 12.52 2.25
CA ILE A 130 -3.76 12.11 3.40
C ILE A 130 -3.78 13.18 4.50
N ILE A 131 -3.53 14.44 4.14
CA ILE A 131 -3.47 15.55 5.12
C ILE A 131 -4.82 15.73 5.83
N ILE A 132 -5.93 15.69 5.07
CA ILE A 132 -7.29 15.81 5.63
C ILE A 132 -7.61 14.63 6.53
N ALA A 133 -7.28 13.39 6.11
CA ALA A 133 -7.48 12.17 6.89
C ALA A 133 -6.72 12.21 8.22
N PHE A 134 -5.43 12.63 8.22
CA PHE A 134 -4.65 12.79 9.43
C PHE A 134 -5.21 13.89 10.35
N ALA A 135 -5.63 15.02 9.79
CA ALA A 135 -6.23 16.10 10.58
C ALA A 135 -7.53 15.64 11.27
N LEU A 136 -8.40 14.95 10.54
CA LEU A 136 -9.65 14.41 11.07
C LEU A 136 -9.40 13.33 12.13
N GLY A 137 -8.55 12.35 11.82
CA GLY A 137 -8.20 11.28 12.75
C GLY A 137 -7.53 11.79 14.02
N GLY A 138 -6.63 12.77 13.89
CA GLY A 138 -5.99 13.45 15.02
C GLY A 138 -6.99 14.23 15.88
N LEU A 139 -7.97 14.90 15.27
CA LEU A 139 -9.04 15.59 15.98
C LEU A 139 -9.92 14.59 16.76
N MET A 140 -10.37 13.51 16.11
CA MET A 140 -11.18 12.45 16.73
C MET A 140 -10.46 11.80 17.94
N GLU A 141 -9.15 11.60 17.84
CA GLU A 141 -8.35 11.11 18.95
C GLU A 141 -8.23 12.15 20.07
N LYS A 142 -7.98 13.42 19.73
CA LYS A 142 -7.82 14.48 20.72
C LYS A 142 -9.09 14.75 21.54
N ILE A 143 -10.27 14.65 20.93
CA ILE A 143 -11.57 14.76 21.63
C ILE A 143 -11.95 13.49 22.39
N GLY A 144 -11.17 12.41 22.28
CA GLY A 144 -11.40 11.15 23.00
C GLY A 144 -12.53 10.29 22.43
N LEU A 145 -13.00 10.56 21.21
CA LEU A 145 -14.10 9.81 20.59
C LEU A 145 -13.71 8.34 20.38
N ILE A 146 -12.55 8.10 19.78
CA ILE A 146 -12.08 6.74 19.46
C ILE A 146 -11.81 5.96 20.74
N THR A 147 -11.09 6.56 21.69
CA THR A 147 -10.80 5.93 22.99
C THR A 147 -12.09 5.56 23.75
N SER A 148 -13.08 6.46 23.79
CA SER A 148 -14.36 6.18 24.48
C SER A 148 -15.14 5.02 23.85
N LEU A 149 -15.16 4.94 22.52
CA LEU A 149 -15.79 3.83 21.80
C LEU A 149 -15.09 2.49 22.12
N LEU A 150 -13.75 2.48 22.10
CA LEU A 150 -12.98 1.27 22.38
C LEU A 150 -13.12 0.80 23.83
N GLU A 151 -13.18 1.71 24.80
CA GLU A 151 -13.43 1.35 26.19
C GLU A 151 -14.79 0.64 26.39
N GLY A 152 -15.82 1.09 25.67
CA GLY A 152 -17.13 0.41 25.66
C GLY A 152 -17.04 -1.02 25.13
N VAL A 153 -16.30 -1.22 24.04
CA VAL A 153 -16.08 -2.54 23.43
C VAL A 153 -15.28 -3.46 24.36
N ILE A 154 -14.23 -2.94 25.00
CA ILE A 154 -13.31 -3.70 25.86
C ILE A 154 -14.02 -4.34 27.05
N LYS A 155 -15.04 -3.68 27.62
CA LYS A 155 -15.75 -4.16 28.83
C LYS A 155 -16.41 -5.52 28.67
N GLY A 156 -16.84 -5.90 27.47
CA GLY A 156 -17.55 -7.17 27.19
C GLY A 156 -16.66 -8.36 26.80
N ILE A 157 -15.34 -8.18 26.81
CA ILE A 157 -14.39 -9.16 26.28
C ILE A 157 -13.80 -10.01 27.40
N HIS A 158 -14.12 -11.31 27.37
CA HIS A 158 -13.65 -12.28 28.36
C HIS A 158 -12.96 -13.50 27.74
N THR A 159 -12.94 -13.62 26.41
CA THR A 159 -12.40 -14.79 25.70
C THR A 159 -11.44 -14.38 24.60
N LYS A 160 -10.50 -15.27 24.25
CA LYS A 160 -9.53 -15.08 23.17
C LYS A 160 -10.19 -14.74 21.83
N GLY A 161 -11.26 -15.45 21.46
CA GLY A 161 -11.98 -15.20 20.21
C GLY A 161 -12.63 -13.83 20.15
N ARG A 162 -13.30 -13.42 21.24
CA ARG A 162 -13.86 -12.06 21.33
C ARG A 162 -12.78 -10.99 21.30
N LEU A 163 -11.63 -11.23 21.94
CA LEU A 163 -10.52 -10.29 21.92
C LEU A 163 -9.97 -10.08 20.51
N VAL A 164 -9.68 -11.16 19.79
CA VAL A 164 -9.18 -11.10 18.41
C VAL A 164 -10.21 -10.44 17.49
N PHE A 165 -11.47 -10.87 17.56
CA PHE A 165 -12.56 -10.28 16.78
C PHE A 165 -12.69 -8.78 17.03
N SER A 166 -12.78 -8.35 18.30
CA SER A 166 -12.87 -6.93 18.63
C SER A 166 -11.64 -6.16 18.19
N THR A 167 -10.43 -6.73 18.28
CA THR A 167 -9.21 -6.06 17.79
C THR A 167 -9.29 -5.83 16.27
N VAL A 168 -9.60 -6.88 15.50
CA VAL A 168 -9.71 -6.79 14.03
C VAL A 168 -10.83 -5.83 13.63
N SER A 169 -12.03 -5.99 14.19
CA SER A 169 -13.19 -5.14 13.87
C SER A 169 -12.97 -3.68 14.28
N SER A 170 -12.31 -3.41 15.40
CA SER A 170 -11.95 -2.05 15.81
C SER A 170 -10.92 -1.43 14.88
N SER A 171 -9.91 -2.18 14.43
CA SER A 171 -8.97 -1.69 13.42
C SER A 171 -9.66 -1.40 12.08
N ILE A 172 -10.57 -2.27 11.64
CA ILE A 172 -11.39 -2.03 10.43
C ILE A 172 -12.27 -0.79 10.60
N GLY A 173 -12.98 -0.68 11.73
CA GLY A 173 -13.85 0.46 12.01
C GLY A 173 -13.08 1.77 12.07
N MET A 174 -11.88 1.76 12.66
CA MET A 174 -11.00 2.93 12.70
C MET A 174 -10.57 3.34 11.29
N ASN A 175 -10.17 2.37 10.48
CA ASN A 175 -9.86 2.57 9.07
C ASN A 175 -11.01 3.19 8.28
N LEU A 176 -12.24 2.69 8.46
CA LEU A 176 -13.43 3.24 7.79
C LEU A 176 -13.72 4.67 8.27
N ALA A 177 -13.51 4.96 9.55
CA ALA A 177 -13.76 6.28 10.12
C ALA A 177 -12.72 7.33 9.70
N THR A 178 -11.43 6.99 9.67
CA THR A 178 -10.35 7.96 9.44
C THR A 178 -9.71 7.88 8.07
N GLY A 179 -9.86 6.77 7.34
CA GLY A 179 -9.15 6.51 6.09
C GLY A 179 -7.63 6.33 6.27
N GLU A 180 -7.13 6.31 7.50
CA GLU A 180 -5.71 6.40 7.80
C GLU A 180 -5.21 5.13 8.52
N GLN A 181 -4.25 4.47 7.87
CA GLN A 181 -3.77 3.16 8.30
C GLN A 181 -3.02 3.22 9.62
N TYR A 182 -2.17 4.23 9.83
CA TYR A 182 -1.34 4.33 11.04
C TYR A 182 -2.21 4.43 12.31
N LEU A 183 -3.25 5.25 12.29
CA LEU A 183 -4.21 5.39 13.39
C LEU A 183 -5.03 4.11 13.62
N SER A 184 -5.38 3.39 12.54
CA SER A 184 -6.09 2.12 12.62
C SER A 184 -5.32 0.99 13.33
N ILE A 185 -4.00 1.11 13.38
CA ILE A 185 -3.09 0.19 14.07
C ILE A 185 -2.77 0.71 15.47
N LEU A 186 -2.37 1.99 15.57
CA LEU A 186 -1.86 2.58 16.80
C LEU A 186 -2.93 2.56 17.91
N ILE A 187 -4.13 3.07 17.63
CA ILE A 187 -5.13 3.30 18.66
C ILE A 187 -5.71 1.97 19.18
N PRO A 188 -6.28 1.07 18.34
CA PRO A 188 -6.67 -0.26 18.81
C PRO A 188 -5.51 -1.03 19.45
N GLY A 189 -4.29 -0.88 18.91
CA GLY A 189 -3.10 -1.53 19.47
C GLY A 189 -2.83 -1.12 20.91
N GLN A 190 -2.90 0.17 21.23
CA GLN A 190 -2.70 0.65 22.59
C GLN A 190 -3.88 0.32 23.50
N SER A 191 -5.13 0.43 23.00
CA SER A 191 -6.34 0.17 23.78
C SER A 191 -6.46 -1.30 24.20
N PHE A 192 -6.22 -2.25 23.29
CA PHE A 192 -6.36 -3.68 23.59
C PHE A 192 -5.13 -4.29 24.27
N LYS A 193 -3.96 -3.65 24.22
CA LYS A 193 -2.69 -4.18 24.77
C LYS A 193 -2.81 -4.71 26.19
N LYS A 194 -3.38 -3.92 27.10
CA LYS A 194 -3.55 -4.31 28.52
C LYS A 194 -4.44 -5.53 28.68
N LEU A 195 -5.45 -5.68 27.82
CA LEU A 195 -6.38 -6.81 27.89
C LEU A 195 -5.75 -8.10 27.35
N TYR A 196 -4.92 -8.02 26.31
CA TYR A 196 -4.09 -9.15 25.86
C TYR A 196 -3.18 -9.65 27.00
N ASP A 197 -2.49 -8.72 27.68
CA ASP A 197 -1.63 -9.07 28.81
C ASP A 197 -2.44 -9.68 29.98
N LYS A 198 -3.61 -9.11 30.31
CA LYS A 198 -4.50 -9.62 31.39
C LYS A 198 -5.05 -11.02 31.12
N LEU A 199 -5.38 -11.34 29.87
CA LEU A 199 -5.89 -12.65 29.46
C LEU A 199 -4.77 -13.66 29.16
N GLY A 200 -3.50 -13.29 29.36
CA GLY A 200 -2.35 -14.16 29.11
C GLY A 200 -2.15 -14.53 27.63
N ILE A 201 -2.65 -13.70 26.71
CA ILE A 201 -2.55 -13.96 25.26
C ILE A 201 -1.31 -13.24 24.71
N GLU A 202 -0.44 -13.98 24.03
CA GLU A 202 0.79 -13.45 23.48
C GLU A 202 0.55 -12.26 22.52
N ARG A 203 1.34 -11.19 22.67
CA ARG A 203 1.25 -9.96 21.86
C ARG A 203 1.43 -10.17 20.35
N LYS A 204 1.98 -11.31 19.92
CA LYS A 204 2.01 -11.71 18.50
C LYS A 204 0.61 -11.81 17.90
N HIS A 205 -0.39 -12.17 18.70
CA HIS A 205 -1.79 -12.23 18.27
C HIS A 205 -2.40 -10.83 18.13
N LEU A 206 -2.05 -9.91 19.04
CA LEU A 206 -2.41 -8.50 18.92
C LEU A 206 -1.83 -7.89 17.64
N SER A 207 -0.50 -7.97 17.48
CA SER A 207 0.19 -7.46 16.29
C SER A 207 -0.40 -8.02 15.00
N ARG A 208 -0.72 -9.31 14.97
CA ARG A 208 -1.37 -9.93 13.81
C ARG A 208 -2.77 -9.39 13.55
N SER A 209 -3.59 -9.27 14.59
CA SER A 209 -4.97 -8.75 14.46
C SER A 209 -4.98 -7.32 13.93
N LEU A 210 -4.01 -6.50 14.38
CA LEU A 210 -3.82 -5.13 13.90
C LEU A 210 -3.35 -5.10 12.44
N GLU A 211 -2.45 -6.01 12.05
CA GLU A 211 -1.99 -6.09 10.65
C GLU A 211 -3.14 -6.50 9.73
N ASP A 212 -3.91 -7.52 10.12
CA ASP A 212 -5.00 -8.03 9.30
C ASP A 212 -6.20 -7.06 9.21
N GLY A 213 -6.55 -6.36 10.30
CA GLY A 213 -7.68 -5.42 10.31
C GLY A 213 -7.30 -3.97 9.98
N GLY A 214 -6.06 -3.57 10.25
CA GLY A 214 -5.55 -2.22 10.07
C GLY A 214 -4.80 -2.06 8.75
N THR A 215 -3.75 -2.85 8.53
CA THR A 215 -2.92 -2.70 7.32
C THR A 215 -3.66 -3.17 6.07
N LEU A 216 -4.20 -4.39 6.07
CA LEU A 216 -4.74 -5.00 4.85
C LEU A 216 -6.04 -4.38 4.33
N ILE A 217 -6.78 -3.68 5.19
CA ILE A 217 -8.10 -3.15 4.86
C ILE A 217 -8.01 -1.73 4.29
N ASN A 218 -6.95 -0.96 4.59
CA ASN A 218 -6.82 0.41 4.13
C ASN A 218 -6.90 0.58 2.59
N PRO A 219 -6.31 -0.32 1.76
CA PRO A 219 -6.47 -0.24 0.31
C PRO A 219 -7.93 -0.38 -0.15
N MET A 220 -8.81 -1.01 0.63
CA MET A 220 -10.22 -1.21 0.25
C MET A 220 -11.08 0.04 0.49
N ILE A 221 -10.52 1.12 1.03
CA ILE A 221 -11.26 2.30 1.48
C ILE A 221 -11.10 3.42 0.45
N PRO A 222 -12.17 3.84 -0.25
CA PRO A 222 -12.07 4.83 -1.33
C PRO A 222 -11.53 6.18 -0.86
N TRP A 223 -11.87 6.58 0.37
CA TRP A 223 -11.37 7.80 1.00
C TRP A 223 -10.13 7.55 1.87
N GLY A 224 -9.51 6.37 1.75
CA GLY A 224 -8.32 5.99 2.47
C GLY A 224 -7.04 6.28 1.69
N VAL A 225 -5.94 6.45 2.41
CA VAL A 225 -4.63 6.79 1.84
C VAL A 225 -4.16 5.74 0.81
N SER A 226 -4.14 4.47 1.22
CA SER A 226 -3.70 3.38 0.34
C SER A 226 -4.70 3.15 -0.79
N GLY A 227 -6.00 3.32 -0.52
CA GLY A 227 -7.04 3.17 -1.54
C GLY A 227 -6.91 4.21 -2.66
N ALA A 228 -6.69 5.48 -2.30
CA ALA A 228 -6.44 6.57 -3.24
C ALA A 228 -5.17 6.33 -4.07
N PHE A 229 -4.07 5.92 -3.42
CA PHE A 229 -2.83 5.59 -4.11
C PHE A 229 -3.02 4.43 -5.11
N MET A 230 -3.64 3.33 -4.68
CA MET A 230 -3.85 2.17 -5.55
C MET A 230 -4.81 2.49 -6.70
N SER A 231 -5.85 3.28 -6.46
CA SER A 231 -6.77 3.72 -7.52
C SER A 231 -6.06 4.58 -8.56
N SER A 232 -5.21 5.51 -8.11
CA SER A 232 -4.37 6.33 -9.01
C SER A 232 -3.36 5.49 -9.78
N ALA A 233 -2.70 4.53 -9.13
CA ALA A 233 -1.69 3.68 -9.74
C ALA A 233 -2.27 2.68 -10.76
N LEU A 234 -3.46 2.13 -10.48
CA LEU A 234 -4.15 1.19 -11.35
C LEU A 234 -5.00 1.88 -12.43
N GLY A 235 -5.31 3.17 -12.25
CA GLY A 235 -6.18 3.92 -13.16
C GLY A 235 -7.66 3.53 -13.08
N VAL A 236 -8.07 2.80 -12.04
CA VAL A 236 -9.46 2.38 -11.83
C VAL A 236 -9.93 2.74 -10.41
N PRO A 237 -11.22 3.10 -10.22
CA PRO A 237 -11.79 3.35 -8.90
C PRO A 237 -11.64 2.17 -7.93
N VAL A 238 -11.57 2.46 -6.63
CA VAL A 238 -11.47 1.45 -5.57
C VAL A 238 -12.58 0.40 -5.64
N ILE A 239 -13.81 0.82 -5.93
CA ILE A 239 -14.96 -0.07 -6.00
C ILE A 239 -14.84 -1.11 -7.13
N GLU A 240 -14.11 -0.78 -8.20
CA GLU A 240 -13.93 -1.67 -9.34
C GLU A 240 -12.90 -2.76 -9.07
N TYR A 241 -11.81 -2.45 -8.35
CA TYR A 241 -10.81 -3.48 -8.00
C TYR A 241 -11.17 -4.24 -6.71
N LEU A 242 -12.08 -3.72 -5.88
CA LEU A 242 -12.50 -4.32 -4.61
C LEU A 242 -12.86 -5.82 -4.72
N PRO A 243 -13.57 -6.30 -5.76
CA PRO A 243 -13.94 -7.72 -5.88
C PRO A 243 -12.75 -8.65 -6.16
N PHE A 244 -11.58 -8.11 -6.51
CA PHE A 244 -10.41 -8.87 -6.92
C PHE A 244 -9.31 -8.92 -5.84
N VAL A 245 -9.39 -8.14 -4.77
CA VAL A 245 -8.35 -8.09 -3.73
C VAL A 245 -8.48 -9.21 -2.68
N PHE A 246 -8.62 -10.46 -3.12
CA PHE A 246 -8.98 -11.65 -2.31
C PHE A 246 -8.22 -11.78 -1.00
N PHE A 247 -6.92 -11.56 -1.07
CA PHE A 247 -6.04 -11.63 0.07
C PHE A 247 -6.43 -10.66 1.20
N LEU A 248 -6.90 -9.45 0.85
CA LEU A 248 -7.22 -8.39 1.79
C LEU A 248 -8.46 -8.69 2.63
N TYR A 249 -9.42 -9.44 2.11
CA TYR A 249 -10.60 -9.87 2.88
C TYR A 249 -10.41 -11.25 3.54
N LEU A 250 -9.68 -12.17 2.90
CA LEU A 250 -9.49 -13.52 3.44
C LEU A 250 -8.56 -13.53 4.67
N SER A 251 -7.50 -12.73 4.69
CA SER A 251 -6.57 -12.73 5.84
C SER A 251 -7.25 -12.30 7.17
N PRO A 252 -7.99 -11.17 7.25
CA PRO A 252 -8.74 -10.82 8.46
C PRO A 252 -9.82 -11.83 8.81
N LEU A 253 -10.50 -12.41 7.81
CA LEU A 253 -11.47 -13.48 8.05
C LEU A 253 -10.82 -14.68 8.75
N PHE A 254 -9.67 -15.14 8.26
CA PHE A 254 -8.93 -16.23 8.91
C PHE A 254 -8.45 -15.86 10.31
N SER A 255 -8.00 -14.63 10.53
CA SER A 255 -7.59 -14.18 11.86
C SER A 255 -8.73 -14.27 12.87
N ILE A 256 -9.94 -13.84 12.48
CA ILE A 256 -11.14 -13.98 13.31
C ILE A 256 -11.43 -15.47 13.56
N LEU A 257 -11.49 -16.30 12.52
CA LEU A 257 -11.78 -17.73 12.65
C LEU A 257 -10.80 -18.46 13.58
N PHE A 258 -9.50 -18.21 13.44
CA PHE A 258 -8.49 -18.80 14.32
C PHE A 258 -8.52 -18.23 15.75
N GLY A 259 -9.04 -17.02 15.94
CA GLY A 259 -9.29 -16.45 17.27
C GLY A 259 -10.30 -17.27 18.07
N PHE A 260 -11.34 -17.80 17.41
CA PHE A 260 -12.39 -18.63 18.03
C PHE A 260 -12.03 -20.12 18.16
N ARG A 261 -10.96 -20.56 17.51
CA ARG A 261 -10.45 -21.92 17.69
C ARG A 261 -9.87 -22.07 19.10
N LYS A 262 -10.30 -23.13 19.80
CA LYS A 262 -9.81 -23.51 21.14
C LYS A 262 -8.29 -23.62 21.16
#